data_AF-A0A0Q7ISA3-F1
#
_entry.id   AF-A0A0Q7ISA3-F1
#
_cell.length_a   1.000
_cell.length_b   1.000
_cell.length_c   1.000
_cell.angle_alpha   90.00
_cell.angle_beta   90.00
_cell.angle_gamma   90.00
#
_symmetry.space_group_name_H-M   'P 1'
#
loop_
_entity.id
_entity.type
_entity.pdbx_description
1 polymer ?
#
loop_
_entity_poly.entity_id
_entity_poly.type
_entity_poly.pdbx_seq_one_letter_code
_entity_poly.pdbx_strand_id
1 'polypeptide(L)'
;MTVHNSQYSGYLLVHFIGEQLEGEQVYFSYSEDGLHWKDLNASLPVLRSELGEKGVRDPFIVRSPKEDKFYLIATDLRIANGKGWDTAVNAGSRDIIVWESADLVHWSSSWAVTLGVPGAGCVWAPEAIYDEAADEFLVFWASATQEPQEIERKQKIYSARTRDFRSFTAPEKYIERDNHIIDTTIIAHNGTYYRYSKDETTKNIRVEKGTSLEKDSFTNLSAPALEELLGVEGPQIFKLNDREEWCLIVDRFAEGKGYLPLLTSDLESGEFRVLPEGSFNLGKTKKRHGGVLPITAEECSRLLAVFGDGHQVLPGQFADPDLVKFGDCYYLYPTTDGFTGWSGTQFHAFSSADMRIWKDEGVILDLATEDVPWAVGSAWAPAIAIKNGKYYYYFCGKMESGECAIGVAVAETPAGPFRAQPQPLITMEQMKRLGIAMGQTIDPSVFTQDDGTAYMLFGNAHPAIVQLGEDMVSVIEDTMKNLAGLHDFREAVTVLRRGGQYHFTWSCDDTGSEDYHVNYGTAEHLYGPVTYRYPVLVKNKEKDMLGTAHHSILQEPGTDKYWIAYHRFVTPLTRFTQGKGYHREVCIDPLTFGEDGLMQQVKL
;
A
#
# COMPACT_ATOMS: atom_id res chain seq x y z
N MET A 1 12.56 9.97 18.49
CA MET A 1 11.36 9.45 17.84
C MET A 1 11.33 7.97 18.13
N THR A 2 10.30 7.49 18.81
CA THR A 2 10.07 6.06 19.00
C THR A 2 9.77 5.48 17.63
N VAL A 3 10.68 4.65 17.10
CA VAL A 3 10.37 3.80 15.95
C VAL A 3 9.30 2.83 16.47
N HIS A 4 8.03 3.16 16.23
CA HIS A 4 6.96 2.19 16.42
C HIS A 4 7.19 1.13 15.34
N ASN A 5 7.90 0.06 15.72
CA ASN A 5 8.11 -1.10 14.88
C ASN A 5 6.78 -1.89 14.85
N SER A 6 5.78 -1.32 14.18
CA SER A 6 4.56 -2.04 13.86
C SER A 6 4.95 -3.14 12.89
N GLN A 7 4.64 -4.39 13.23
CA GLN A 7 4.73 -5.54 12.32
C GLN A 7 3.92 -5.32 11.02
N TYR A 8 2.98 -4.38 11.04
CA TYR A 8 2.06 -4.10 9.96
C TYR A 8 2.41 -2.80 9.24
N SER A 9 2.28 -2.84 7.91
CA SER A 9 2.62 -1.75 6.98
C SER A 9 1.40 -1.19 6.25
N GLY A 10 0.21 -1.73 6.52
CA GLY A 10 -1.04 -1.25 5.95
C GLY A 10 -2.26 -2.00 6.50
N TYR A 11 -3.38 -1.84 5.80
CA TYR A 11 -4.68 -2.43 6.13
C TYR A 11 -5.38 -2.95 4.88
N LEU A 12 -6.10 -4.05 5.07
CA LEU A 12 -7.11 -4.57 4.16
C LEU A 12 -8.49 -4.29 4.75
N LEU A 13 -9.33 -3.56 4.03
CA LEU A 13 -10.76 -3.44 4.31
C LEU A 13 -11.50 -4.39 3.37
N VAL A 14 -12.21 -5.35 3.95
CA VAL A 14 -13.18 -6.17 3.23
C VAL A 14 -14.56 -5.55 3.42
N HIS A 15 -15.32 -5.38 2.36
CA HIS A 15 -16.60 -4.67 2.42
C HIS A 15 -17.54 -5.12 1.31
N PHE A 16 -18.80 -4.70 1.37
CA PHE A 16 -19.71 -4.72 0.22
C PHE A 16 -20.02 -3.27 -0.20
N ILE A 17 -20.86 -3.07 -1.23
CA ILE A 17 -21.07 -1.73 -1.81
C ILE A 17 -22.54 -1.32 -2.00
N GLY A 18 -23.50 -2.13 -1.56
CA GLY A 18 -24.94 -1.81 -1.57
C GLY A 18 -25.81 -2.73 -2.43
N GLU A 19 -27.10 -2.37 -2.56
CA GLU A 19 -28.19 -3.19 -3.12
C GLU A 19 -28.23 -3.25 -4.66
N GLN A 20 -27.11 -3.00 -5.35
CA GLN A 20 -26.99 -3.17 -6.80
C GLN A 20 -26.65 -4.62 -7.18
N LEU A 21 -26.78 -4.95 -8.47
CA LEU A 21 -26.71 -6.32 -9.00
C LEU A 21 -25.52 -7.15 -8.48
N GLU A 22 -24.33 -6.54 -8.45
CA GLU A 22 -23.07 -7.12 -7.97
C GLU A 22 -22.62 -6.53 -6.62
N GLY A 23 -23.43 -5.65 -6.01
CA GLY A 23 -22.99 -4.86 -4.87
C GLY A 23 -23.02 -5.61 -3.54
N GLU A 24 -23.74 -6.72 -3.50
CA GLU A 24 -23.84 -7.64 -2.37
C GLU A 24 -22.89 -8.82 -2.60
N GLN A 25 -21.60 -8.49 -2.77
CA GLN A 25 -20.47 -9.40 -2.91
C GLN A 25 -19.27 -8.82 -2.13
N VAL A 26 -18.17 -9.57 -2.01
CA VAL A 26 -17.00 -9.10 -1.24
C VAL A 26 -16.05 -8.29 -2.13
N TYR A 27 -15.76 -7.08 -1.70
CA TYR A 27 -14.80 -6.14 -2.29
C TYR A 27 -13.66 -5.88 -1.32
N PHE A 28 -12.47 -5.65 -1.86
CA PHE A 28 -11.29 -5.31 -1.08
C PHE A 28 -10.85 -3.87 -1.34
N SER A 29 -10.35 -3.22 -0.30
CA SER A 29 -9.67 -1.93 -0.37
C SER A 29 -8.41 -1.95 0.48
N TYR A 30 -7.38 -1.24 0.02
CA TYR A 30 -6.06 -1.15 0.65
C TYR A 30 -5.80 0.25 1.18
N SER A 31 -5.17 0.36 2.35
CA SER A 31 -4.68 1.62 2.88
C SER A 31 -3.35 1.45 3.60
N GLU A 32 -2.46 2.42 3.49
CA GLU A 32 -1.23 2.49 4.29
C GLU A 32 -1.46 3.14 5.66
N ASP A 33 -2.39 4.10 5.75
CA ASP A 33 -2.60 4.93 6.95
C ASP A 33 -3.96 4.70 7.65
N GLY A 34 -4.82 3.85 7.08
CA GLY A 34 -6.14 3.52 7.63
C GLY A 34 -7.21 4.58 7.36
N LEU A 35 -6.87 5.69 6.69
CA LEU A 35 -7.78 6.81 6.41
C LEU A 35 -7.92 7.09 4.92
N HIS A 36 -6.93 6.74 4.11
CA HIS A 36 -6.91 6.93 2.67
C HIS A 36 -6.84 5.56 1.97
N TRP A 37 -7.97 5.17 1.41
CA TRP A 37 -8.20 3.84 0.86
C TRP A 37 -8.18 3.87 -0.67
N LYS A 38 -7.51 2.88 -1.26
CA LYS A 38 -7.55 2.55 -2.68
C LYS A 38 -8.47 1.34 -2.87
N ASP A 39 -9.35 1.41 -3.86
CA ASP A 39 -10.11 0.24 -4.28
C ASP A 39 -9.17 -0.76 -4.95
N LEU A 40 -9.29 -2.03 -4.60
CA LEU A 40 -8.58 -3.11 -5.28
C LEU A 40 -9.46 -3.74 -6.38
N ASN A 41 -8.83 -4.56 -7.20
CA ASN A 41 -9.44 -5.37 -8.25
C ASN A 41 -10.27 -4.55 -9.25
N ALA A 42 -9.76 -3.38 -9.64
CA ALA A 42 -10.44 -2.44 -10.54
C ALA A 42 -11.88 -2.07 -10.07
N SER A 43 -12.10 -1.98 -8.76
CA SER A 43 -13.41 -1.74 -8.15
C SER A 43 -14.46 -2.82 -8.47
N LEU A 44 -14.03 -4.06 -8.75
CA LEU A 44 -14.88 -5.24 -8.96
C LEU A 44 -14.83 -6.20 -7.76
N PRO A 45 -15.88 -7.02 -7.52
CA PRO A 45 -15.86 -7.98 -6.43
C PRO A 45 -14.71 -8.98 -6.55
N VAL A 46 -14.03 -9.22 -5.43
CA VAL A 46 -12.95 -10.21 -5.28
C VAL A 46 -13.54 -11.60 -5.03
N LEU A 47 -14.51 -11.72 -4.11
CA LEU A 47 -15.18 -12.99 -3.82
C LEU A 47 -16.67 -12.90 -4.13
N ARG A 48 -17.21 -14.01 -4.64
CA ARG A 48 -18.63 -14.20 -4.91
C ARG A 48 -19.15 -15.45 -4.23
N SER A 49 -20.38 -15.39 -3.74
CA SER A 49 -21.09 -16.58 -3.26
C SER A 49 -22.18 -17.00 -4.25
N GLU A 50 -22.15 -18.28 -4.63
CA GLU A 50 -23.24 -18.95 -5.35
C GLU A 50 -24.14 -19.79 -4.42
N LEU A 51 -23.83 -19.77 -3.13
CA LEU A 51 -24.57 -20.47 -2.08
C LEU A 51 -25.72 -19.61 -1.57
N GLY A 52 -26.74 -20.26 -0.99
CA GLY A 52 -27.80 -19.57 -0.25
C GLY A 52 -28.56 -18.52 -1.09
N GLU A 53 -28.59 -17.29 -0.58
CA GLU A 53 -29.22 -16.13 -1.22
C GLU A 53 -28.43 -15.59 -2.43
N LYS A 54 -27.21 -16.09 -2.65
CA LYS A 54 -26.28 -15.69 -3.74
C LYS A 54 -25.85 -14.22 -3.69
N GLY A 55 -25.87 -13.67 -2.48
CA GLY A 55 -25.30 -12.38 -2.15
C GLY A 55 -24.68 -12.48 -0.77
N VAL A 56 -23.60 -11.74 -0.56
CA VAL A 56 -22.94 -11.65 0.73
C VAL A 56 -22.78 -10.20 1.15
N ARG A 57 -23.13 -9.95 2.40
CA ARG A 57 -23.07 -8.62 3.04
C ARG A 57 -22.25 -8.71 4.32
N ASP A 58 -21.85 -7.55 4.81
CA ASP A 58 -21.19 -7.40 6.10
C ASP A 58 -19.96 -8.33 6.25
N PRO A 59 -19.04 -8.39 5.26
CA PRO A 59 -17.91 -9.30 5.36
C PRO A 59 -16.97 -8.88 6.48
N PHE A 60 -16.52 -9.84 7.27
CA PHE A 60 -15.53 -9.67 8.32
C PHE A 60 -14.37 -10.63 8.10
N ILE A 61 -13.15 -10.15 8.31
CA ILE A 61 -11.92 -10.91 8.11
C ILE A 61 -11.14 -11.00 9.42
N VAL A 62 -10.59 -12.18 9.71
CA VAL A 62 -9.77 -12.41 10.90
C VAL A 62 -8.56 -13.27 10.55
N ARG A 63 -7.40 -12.91 11.13
CA ARG A 63 -6.19 -13.72 11.09
C ARG A 63 -6.22 -14.76 12.20
N SER A 64 -5.89 -16.01 11.89
CA SER A 64 -5.71 -17.01 12.94
C SER A 64 -4.38 -16.80 13.67
N PRO A 65 -4.37 -16.75 15.02
CA PRO A 65 -3.12 -16.67 15.77
C PRO A 65 -2.41 -18.04 15.89
N LYS A 66 -3.09 -19.13 15.50
CA LYS A 66 -2.58 -20.51 15.61
C LYS A 66 -2.28 -21.16 14.27
N GLU A 67 -3.00 -20.74 13.24
CA GLU A 67 -2.86 -21.25 11.88
C GLU A 67 -2.31 -20.13 11.01
N ASP A 68 -1.44 -20.46 10.06
CA ASP A 68 -0.91 -19.48 9.10
C ASP A 68 -1.94 -19.22 7.98
N LYS A 69 -3.11 -18.69 8.38
CA LYS A 69 -4.23 -18.42 7.49
C LYS A 69 -5.22 -17.38 8.05
N PHE A 70 -6.11 -16.98 7.16
CA PHE A 70 -7.18 -16.01 7.36
C PHE A 70 -8.52 -16.67 7.12
N TYR A 71 -9.52 -16.25 7.88
CA TYR A 71 -10.92 -16.57 7.65
C TYR A 71 -11.68 -15.30 7.28
N LEU A 72 -12.55 -15.41 6.28
CA LEU A 72 -13.51 -14.37 5.92
C LEU A 72 -14.91 -14.94 6.10
N ILE A 73 -15.73 -14.26 6.90
CA ILE A 73 -17.14 -14.62 7.17
C ILE A 73 -18.04 -13.50 6.67
N ALA A 74 -19.24 -13.83 6.21
CA ALA A 74 -20.19 -12.85 5.71
C ALA A 74 -21.64 -13.31 5.92
N THR A 75 -22.56 -12.34 6.00
CA THR A 75 -24.00 -12.55 5.97
C THR A 75 -24.43 -13.16 4.63
N ASP A 76 -25.15 -14.28 4.62
CA ASP A 76 -25.83 -14.78 3.41
C ASP A 76 -27.11 -13.98 3.12
N LEU A 77 -27.01 -12.92 2.32
CA LEU A 77 -28.13 -12.03 2.02
C LEU A 77 -27.97 -11.34 0.66
N ARG A 78 -29.08 -11.32 -0.10
CA ARG A 78 -29.20 -10.58 -1.35
C ARG A 78 -30.51 -9.82 -1.44
N ILE A 79 -30.55 -8.54 -1.06
CA ILE A 79 -31.72 -7.67 -1.22
C ILE A 79 -32.01 -7.38 -2.70
N ALA A 80 -30.97 -7.34 -3.54
CA ALA A 80 -31.09 -7.09 -4.98
C ALA A 80 -31.95 -8.13 -5.72
N ASN A 81 -32.24 -9.29 -5.10
CA ASN A 81 -33.14 -10.30 -5.67
C ASN A 81 -34.64 -9.95 -5.56
N GLY A 82 -34.98 -8.85 -4.88
CA GLY A 82 -36.35 -8.34 -4.79
C GLY A 82 -37.22 -8.97 -3.70
N LYS A 83 -36.69 -9.85 -2.84
CA LYS A 83 -37.44 -10.40 -1.69
C LYS A 83 -37.79 -9.35 -0.63
N GLY A 84 -37.03 -8.24 -0.59
CA GLY A 84 -37.28 -7.10 0.30
C GLY A 84 -36.82 -7.33 1.74
N TRP A 85 -36.74 -6.21 2.49
CA TRP A 85 -36.24 -6.20 3.86
C TRP A 85 -37.13 -6.95 4.85
N ASP A 86 -38.45 -6.95 4.66
CA ASP A 86 -39.36 -7.69 5.53
C ASP A 86 -39.07 -9.20 5.51
N THR A 87 -38.90 -9.77 4.32
CA THR A 87 -38.48 -11.17 4.17
C THR A 87 -37.10 -11.39 4.79
N ALA A 88 -36.15 -10.48 4.55
CA ALA A 88 -34.80 -10.62 5.07
C ALA A 88 -34.74 -10.64 6.62
N VAL A 89 -35.61 -9.88 7.29
CA VAL A 89 -35.71 -9.85 8.76
C VAL A 89 -36.45 -11.07 9.31
N ASN A 90 -37.55 -11.48 8.66
CA ASN A 90 -38.50 -12.41 9.26
C ASN A 90 -38.36 -13.87 8.78
N ALA A 91 -37.78 -14.06 7.59
CA ALA A 91 -37.67 -15.35 6.90
C ALA A 91 -36.41 -15.41 6.00
N GLY A 92 -35.35 -14.70 6.38
CA GLY A 92 -34.07 -14.66 5.70
C GLY A 92 -33.21 -15.88 5.98
N SER A 93 -31.99 -15.85 5.42
CA SER A 93 -31.01 -16.91 5.65
C SER A 93 -30.61 -16.98 7.13
N ARG A 94 -30.35 -18.21 7.58
CA ARG A 94 -29.81 -18.51 8.91
C ARG A 94 -28.34 -18.91 8.86
N ASP A 95 -27.73 -18.70 7.69
CA ASP A 95 -26.39 -19.13 7.40
C ASP A 95 -25.44 -17.94 7.33
N ILE A 96 -24.19 -18.17 7.72
CA ILE A 96 -23.06 -17.36 7.28
C ILE A 96 -22.35 -18.07 6.13
N ILE A 97 -21.68 -17.29 5.28
CA ILE A 97 -20.78 -17.81 4.25
C ILE A 97 -19.34 -17.61 4.72
N VAL A 98 -18.52 -18.64 4.57
CA VAL A 98 -17.13 -18.65 5.05
C VAL A 98 -16.17 -18.97 3.89
N TRP A 99 -15.03 -18.29 3.87
CA TRP A 99 -13.86 -18.61 3.07
C TRP A 99 -12.61 -18.68 3.96
N GLU A 100 -11.59 -19.40 3.49
CA GLU A 100 -10.24 -19.34 4.07
C GLU A 100 -9.17 -19.04 3.00
N SER A 101 -8.07 -18.43 3.42
CA SER A 101 -6.90 -18.17 2.58
C SER A 101 -5.64 -18.21 3.42
N ALA A 102 -4.53 -18.72 2.89
CA ALA A 102 -3.23 -18.66 3.56
C ALA A 102 -2.50 -17.33 3.31
N ASP A 103 -2.88 -16.57 2.26
CA ASP A 103 -2.05 -15.49 1.73
C ASP A 103 -2.83 -14.24 1.29
N LEU A 104 -4.14 -14.19 1.56
CA LEU A 104 -5.12 -13.13 1.21
C LEU A 104 -5.46 -13.01 -0.29
N VAL A 105 -4.84 -13.80 -1.16
CA VAL A 105 -5.04 -13.70 -2.62
C VAL A 105 -5.59 -14.99 -3.23
N HIS A 106 -5.20 -16.15 -2.69
CA HIS A 106 -5.75 -17.45 -3.06
C HIS A 106 -6.76 -17.89 -2.01
N TRP A 107 -8.04 -17.85 -2.39
CA TRP A 107 -9.15 -18.18 -1.52
C TRP A 107 -9.73 -19.56 -1.84
N SER A 108 -10.17 -20.26 -0.80
CA SER A 108 -10.90 -21.52 -0.94
C SER A 108 -12.22 -21.33 -1.69
N SER A 109 -12.86 -22.43 -2.09
CA SER A 109 -14.32 -22.38 -2.30
C SER A 109 -15.02 -22.04 -0.98
N SER A 110 -16.15 -21.34 -1.05
CA SER A 110 -16.95 -21.05 0.14
C SER A 110 -17.70 -22.26 0.66
N TRP A 111 -18.06 -22.20 1.94
CA TRP A 111 -19.07 -23.06 2.54
C TRP A 111 -20.05 -22.25 3.38
N ALA A 112 -21.26 -22.78 3.57
CA ALA A 112 -22.27 -22.18 4.43
C ALA A 112 -22.27 -22.85 5.81
N VAL A 113 -22.51 -22.07 6.87
CA VAL A 113 -22.68 -22.58 8.24
C VAL A 113 -23.97 -22.02 8.82
N THR A 114 -24.91 -22.90 9.16
CA THR A 114 -26.16 -22.50 9.83
C THR A 114 -25.92 -22.21 11.30
N LEU A 115 -25.92 -20.92 11.67
CA LEU A 115 -25.79 -20.45 13.05
C LEU A 115 -27.13 -19.97 13.63
N GLY A 116 -28.10 -19.64 12.78
CA GLY A 116 -29.39 -19.12 13.24
C GLY A 116 -30.18 -20.17 14.01
N VAL A 117 -30.55 -19.85 15.24
CA VAL A 117 -31.39 -20.72 16.07
C VAL A 117 -32.72 -21.07 15.36
N PRO A 118 -33.36 -22.21 15.68
CA PRO A 118 -34.65 -22.55 15.09
C PRO A 118 -35.67 -21.41 15.23
N GLY A 119 -36.25 -21.01 14.10
CA GLY A 119 -37.20 -19.90 14.04
C GLY A 119 -36.57 -18.50 14.04
N ALA A 120 -35.25 -18.33 14.08
CA ALA A 120 -34.60 -17.05 13.81
C ALA A 120 -34.91 -16.57 12.38
N GLY A 121 -35.15 -15.27 12.25
CA GLY A 121 -35.49 -14.66 10.97
C GLY A 121 -34.27 -14.28 10.13
N CYS A 122 -33.08 -14.16 10.73
CA CYS A 122 -31.84 -13.81 10.05
C CYS A 122 -30.58 -14.19 10.85
N VAL A 123 -29.43 -14.17 10.18
CA VAL A 123 -28.07 -14.14 10.77
C VAL A 123 -27.29 -13.06 10.04
N TRP A 124 -27.07 -11.91 10.68
CA TRP A 124 -26.52 -10.70 10.06
C TRP A 124 -25.27 -10.20 10.76
N ALA A 125 -24.39 -9.56 9.99
CA ALA A 125 -23.15 -8.92 10.44
C ALA A 125 -22.31 -9.80 11.37
N PRO A 126 -21.89 -11.00 10.92
CA PRO A 126 -21.05 -11.86 11.73
C PRO A 126 -19.64 -11.27 11.87
N GLU A 127 -19.18 -11.12 13.11
CA GLU A 127 -17.79 -10.79 13.42
C GLU A 127 -17.18 -11.84 14.35
N ALA A 128 -15.85 -11.83 14.47
CA ALA A 128 -15.10 -12.76 15.30
C ALA A 128 -13.96 -12.08 16.05
N ILE A 129 -13.77 -12.47 17.31
CA ILE A 129 -12.59 -12.12 18.11
C ILE A 129 -11.97 -13.38 18.70
N TYR A 130 -10.63 -13.46 18.70
CA TYR A 130 -9.93 -14.57 19.32
C TYR A 130 -9.89 -14.42 20.84
N ASP A 131 -10.36 -15.43 21.56
CA ASP A 131 -10.31 -15.52 23.01
C ASP A 131 -9.11 -16.37 23.43
N GLU A 132 -8.01 -15.70 23.80
CA GLU A 132 -6.76 -16.36 24.24
C GLU A 132 -6.97 -17.27 25.47
N ALA A 133 -7.94 -16.96 26.34
CA ALA A 133 -8.20 -17.75 27.55
C ALA A 133 -8.95 -19.05 27.23
N ALA A 134 -9.88 -19.00 26.27
CA ALA A 134 -10.64 -20.16 25.81
C ALA A 134 -9.93 -20.97 24.69
N ASP A 135 -8.93 -20.37 24.04
CA ASP A 135 -8.25 -20.91 22.86
C ASP A 135 -9.23 -21.21 21.71
N GLU A 136 -10.17 -20.28 21.50
CA GLU A 136 -11.27 -20.34 20.53
C GLU A 136 -11.62 -18.92 20.03
N PHE A 137 -12.18 -18.82 18.82
CA PHE A 137 -12.86 -17.61 18.39
C PHE A 137 -14.24 -17.53 19.03
N LEU A 138 -14.60 -16.36 19.54
CA LEU A 138 -15.98 -15.98 19.79
C LEU A 138 -16.52 -15.32 18.51
N VAL A 139 -17.48 -15.98 17.86
CA VAL A 139 -18.20 -15.45 16.69
C VAL A 139 -19.56 -14.95 17.16
N PHE A 140 -19.95 -13.75 16.75
CA PHE A 140 -21.19 -13.11 17.17
C PHE A 140 -21.88 -12.38 16.02
N TRP A 141 -23.20 -12.33 16.05
CA TRP A 141 -24.04 -11.84 14.95
C TRP A 141 -25.42 -11.39 15.46
N ALA A 142 -26.14 -10.61 14.65
CA ALA A 142 -27.51 -10.22 14.93
C ALA A 142 -28.54 -11.22 14.37
N SER A 143 -29.55 -11.55 15.16
CA SER A 143 -30.68 -12.39 14.74
C SER A 143 -32.02 -11.87 15.25
N ALA A 144 -32.99 -11.76 14.35
CA ALA A 144 -34.37 -11.42 14.67
C ALA A 144 -35.10 -12.63 15.25
N THR A 145 -35.38 -12.61 16.56
CA THR A 145 -36.04 -13.71 17.29
C THR A 145 -37.18 -13.17 18.14
N GLN A 146 -38.15 -14.03 18.47
CA GLN A 146 -39.31 -13.65 19.28
C GLN A 146 -39.43 -14.59 20.48
N GLU A 147 -39.34 -14.04 21.68
CA GLU A 147 -39.64 -14.75 22.92
C GLU A 147 -41.17 -14.85 23.12
N PRO A 148 -41.67 -15.80 23.93
CA PRO A 148 -43.12 -15.95 24.17
C PRO A 148 -43.83 -14.69 24.70
N GLN A 149 -43.11 -13.82 25.41
CA GLN A 149 -43.62 -12.55 25.93
C GLN A 149 -43.54 -11.39 24.94
N GLU A 150 -42.82 -11.53 23.82
CA GLU A 150 -42.64 -10.46 22.84
C GLU A 150 -43.80 -10.46 21.82
N ILE A 151 -44.29 -9.27 21.49
CA ILE A 151 -45.40 -9.10 20.52
C ILE A 151 -44.88 -9.25 19.09
N GLU A 152 -43.63 -8.84 18.85
CA GLU A 152 -42.94 -8.88 17.57
C GLU A 152 -41.51 -9.41 17.74
N ARG A 153 -40.87 -9.77 16.62
CA ARG A 153 -39.46 -10.19 16.62
C ARG A 153 -38.57 -9.01 16.96
N LYS A 154 -37.59 -9.26 17.83
CA LYS A 154 -36.57 -8.29 18.22
C LYS A 154 -35.19 -8.74 17.74
N GLN A 155 -34.39 -7.78 17.28
CA GLN A 155 -32.99 -8.02 16.96
C GLN A 155 -32.17 -8.13 18.25
N LYS A 156 -31.43 -9.23 18.38
CA LYS A 156 -30.58 -9.57 19.52
C LYS A 156 -29.24 -10.06 18.98
N ILE A 157 -28.15 -9.88 19.73
CA ILE A 157 -26.87 -10.48 19.36
C ILE A 157 -26.78 -11.88 19.96
N TYR A 158 -26.45 -12.84 19.11
CA TYR A 158 -26.12 -14.21 19.47
C TYR A 158 -24.62 -14.44 19.31
N SER A 159 -24.09 -15.47 19.97
CA SER A 159 -22.71 -15.90 19.82
C SER A 159 -22.57 -17.42 19.79
N ALA A 160 -21.48 -17.89 19.20
CA ALA A 160 -21.01 -19.27 19.26
C ALA A 160 -19.47 -19.28 19.21
N ARG A 161 -18.86 -20.34 19.73
CA ARG A 161 -17.40 -20.51 19.72
C ARG A 161 -16.96 -21.50 18.65
N THR A 162 -15.81 -21.26 18.05
CA THR A 162 -15.20 -22.15 17.03
C THR A 162 -13.68 -22.07 17.07
N ARG A 163 -13.01 -23.11 16.59
CA ARG A 163 -11.56 -23.09 16.32
C ARG A 163 -11.24 -22.99 14.83
N ASP A 164 -12.17 -23.41 13.97
CA ASP A 164 -11.89 -23.74 12.57
C ASP A 164 -12.91 -23.14 11.57
N PHE A 165 -13.92 -22.41 12.07
CA PHE A 165 -15.05 -21.90 11.29
C PHE A 165 -15.81 -22.98 10.50
N ARG A 166 -15.74 -24.23 10.96
CA ARG A 166 -16.53 -25.36 10.46
C ARG A 166 -17.42 -25.93 11.56
N SER A 167 -16.84 -26.14 12.74
CA SER A 167 -17.53 -26.66 13.91
C SER A 167 -17.78 -25.54 14.90
N PHE A 168 -19.02 -25.38 15.33
CA PHE A 168 -19.43 -24.34 16.27
C PHE A 168 -20.10 -24.97 17.49
N THR A 169 -19.93 -24.32 18.65
CA THR A 169 -20.79 -24.59 19.80
C THR A 169 -22.23 -24.21 19.49
N ALA A 170 -23.17 -24.67 20.33
CA ALA A 170 -24.55 -24.22 20.23
C ALA A 170 -24.63 -22.68 20.37
N PRO A 171 -25.41 -21.99 19.52
CA PRO A 171 -25.63 -20.56 19.66
C PRO A 171 -26.27 -20.20 21.00
N GLU A 172 -25.80 -19.11 21.61
CA GLU A 172 -26.34 -18.55 22.83
C GLU A 172 -26.65 -17.05 22.68
N LYS A 173 -27.57 -16.54 23.50
CA LYS A 173 -27.86 -15.10 23.53
C LYS A 173 -26.69 -14.37 24.21
N TYR A 174 -26.10 -13.42 23.48
CA TYR A 174 -24.93 -12.65 23.90
C TYR A 174 -25.30 -11.23 24.34
N ILE A 175 -26.12 -10.52 23.54
CA ILE A 175 -26.62 -9.18 23.90
C ILE A 175 -28.13 -9.14 23.70
N GLU A 176 -28.85 -8.91 24.79
CA GLU A 176 -30.29 -8.64 24.79
C GLU A 176 -30.55 -7.33 25.55
N ARG A 177 -31.36 -6.46 24.93
CA ARG A 177 -31.78 -5.16 25.46
C ARG A 177 -33.28 -4.96 25.24
N ASP A 178 -33.82 -3.90 25.82
CA ASP A 178 -35.19 -3.47 25.55
C ASP A 178 -35.35 -3.03 24.08
N ASN A 179 -34.32 -2.36 23.56
CA ASN A 179 -34.22 -1.91 22.16
C ASN A 179 -33.69 -3.03 21.24
N HIS A 180 -33.92 -2.86 19.93
CA HIS A 180 -33.27 -3.66 18.89
C HIS A 180 -31.77 -3.36 18.87
N ILE A 181 -30.94 -4.40 18.86
CA ILE A 181 -29.48 -4.28 18.79
C ILE A 181 -28.96 -5.10 17.61
N ILE A 182 -28.14 -4.47 16.76
CA ILE A 182 -27.48 -5.09 15.61
C ILE A 182 -26.01 -4.64 15.55
N ASP A 183 -25.27 -5.13 14.55
CA ASP A 183 -23.95 -4.67 14.13
C ASP A 183 -23.00 -4.42 15.30
N THR A 184 -22.30 -5.47 15.74
CA THR A 184 -21.38 -5.38 16.87
C THR A 184 -19.96 -5.58 16.37
N THR A 185 -19.02 -4.84 16.96
CA THR A 185 -17.58 -5.08 16.84
C THR A 185 -16.93 -5.03 18.21
N ILE A 186 -15.82 -5.76 18.40
CA ILE A 186 -15.11 -5.86 19.68
C ILE A 186 -13.60 -5.69 19.46
N ILE A 187 -12.96 -4.88 20.29
CA ILE A 187 -11.50 -4.76 20.35
C ILE A 187 -10.99 -4.92 21.79
N ALA A 188 -9.84 -5.56 21.94
CA ALA A 188 -9.15 -5.70 23.22
C ALA A 188 -7.99 -4.71 23.34
N HIS A 189 -7.85 -4.06 24.49
CA HIS A 189 -6.70 -3.22 24.82
C HIS A 189 -6.44 -3.23 26.33
N ASN A 190 -5.18 -3.47 26.72
CA ASN A 190 -4.72 -3.49 28.12
C ASN A 190 -5.57 -4.36 29.08
N GLY A 191 -6.08 -5.50 28.60
CA GLY A 191 -6.93 -6.40 29.39
C GLY A 191 -8.40 -5.98 29.52
N THR A 192 -8.79 -4.86 28.91
CA THR A 192 -10.18 -4.45 28.76
C THR A 192 -10.67 -4.78 27.34
N TYR A 193 -11.91 -5.23 27.23
CA TYR A 193 -12.62 -5.40 25.96
C TYR A 193 -13.61 -4.26 25.79
N TYR A 194 -13.63 -3.64 24.62
CA TYR A 194 -14.57 -2.60 24.24
C TYR A 194 -15.42 -3.12 23.11
N ARG A 195 -16.74 -3.03 23.25
CA ARG A 195 -17.67 -3.37 22.18
C ARG A 195 -18.51 -2.19 21.77
N TYR A 196 -18.73 -2.09 20.47
CA TYR A 196 -19.48 -1.03 19.82
C TYR A 196 -20.64 -1.70 19.09
N SER A 197 -21.86 -1.27 19.38
CA SER A 197 -23.07 -1.89 18.82
C SER A 197 -24.06 -0.84 18.34
N LYS A 198 -24.75 -1.13 17.24
CA LYS A 198 -25.84 -0.30 16.75
C LYS A 198 -27.11 -0.52 17.57
N ASP A 199 -27.63 0.55 18.16
CA ASP A 199 -28.98 0.59 18.73
C ASP A 199 -29.96 1.05 17.63
N GLU A 200 -30.85 0.15 17.22
CA GLU A 200 -31.82 0.40 16.16
C GLU A 200 -33.01 1.26 16.62
N THR A 201 -33.16 1.49 17.93
CA THR A 201 -34.22 2.35 18.45
C THR A 201 -33.73 3.80 18.54
N THR A 202 -32.53 4.04 19.09
CA THR A 202 -31.93 5.38 19.16
C THR A 202 -31.18 5.77 17.89
N LYS A 203 -30.96 4.83 16.97
CA LYS A 203 -30.28 5.01 15.69
C LYS A 203 -28.83 5.48 15.79
N ASN A 204 -28.13 5.18 16.89
CA ASN A 204 -26.74 5.57 17.14
C ASN A 204 -25.87 4.35 17.54
N ILE A 205 -24.57 4.59 17.77
CA ILE A 205 -23.63 3.56 18.26
C ILE A 205 -23.49 3.67 19.77
N ARG A 206 -23.62 2.54 20.46
CA ARG A 206 -23.40 2.42 21.90
C ARG A 206 -22.04 1.80 22.18
N VAL A 207 -21.43 2.17 23.30
CA VAL A 207 -20.16 1.63 23.75
C VAL A 207 -20.32 0.94 25.09
N GLU A 208 -19.71 -0.23 25.22
CA GLU A 208 -19.63 -0.95 26.48
C GLU A 208 -18.20 -1.47 26.68
N LYS A 209 -17.78 -1.59 27.94
CA LYS A 209 -16.49 -2.15 28.30
C LYS A 209 -16.63 -3.29 29.31
N GLY A 210 -15.77 -4.28 29.19
CA GLY A 210 -15.74 -5.47 30.05
C GLY A 210 -14.32 -5.96 30.32
N THR A 211 -14.17 -6.77 31.35
CA THR A 211 -12.89 -7.40 31.73
C THR A 211 -12.69 -8.78 31.10
N SER A 212 -13.70 -9.29 30.39
CA SER A 212 -13.68 -10.55 29.66
C SER A 212 -14.70 -10.51 28.51
N LEU A 213 -14.65 -11.52 27.64
CA LEU A 213 -15.62 -11.71 26.56
C LEU A 213 -16.94 -12.36 27.03
N GLU A 214 -17.10 -12.62 28.33
CA GLU A 214 -18.34 -13.13 28.88
C GLU A 214 -19.43 -12.05 28.84
N LYS A 215 -20.65 -12.44 28.43
CA LYS A 215 -21.75 -11.49 28.16
C LYS A 215 -22.06 -10.53 29.31
N ASP A 216 -21.96 -11.00 30.56
CA ASP A 216 -22.29 -10.26 31.77
C ASP A 216 -21.12 -9.40 32.30
N SER A 217 -19.96 -9.46 31.63
CA SER A 217 -18.77 -8.68 32.01
C SER A 217 -18.85 -7.21 31.57
N PHE A 218 -19.68 -6.91 30.58
CA PHE A 218 -19.73 -5.60 29.94
C PHE A 218 -20.67 -4.64 30.67
N THR A 219 -20.22 -3.38 30.79
CA THR A 219 -20.97 -2.26 31.36
C THR A 219 -20.95 -1.08 30.40
N ASN A 220 -22.00 -0.25 30.44
CA ASN A 220 -22.13 0.90 29.55
C ASN A 220 -20.98 1.91 29.77
N LEU A 221 -20.37 2.33 28.68
CA LEU A 221 -19.40 3.42 28.64
C LEU A 221 -20.04 4.60 27.90
N SER A 222 -20.08 5.77 28.53
CA SER A 222 -20.64 6.96 27.87
C SER A 222 -19.70 7.40 26.75
N ALA A 223 -20.27 7.70 25.59
CA ALA A 223 -19.52 8.19 24.43
C ALA A 223 -20.35 9.27 23.72
N PRO A 224 -20.35 10.53 24.22
CA PRO A 224 -21.28 11.57 23.78
C PRO A 224 -21.28 11.80 22.26
N ALA A 225 -20.10 11.82 21.62
CA ALA A 225 -19.99 12.01 20.18
C ALA A 225 -20.66 10.89 19.36
N LEU A 226 -20.66 9.65 19.88
CA LEU A 226 -21.33 8.51 19.23
C LEU A 226 -22.83 8.51 19.53
N GLU A 227 -23.22 8.89 20.74
CA GLU A 227 -24.62 9.00 21.17
C GLU A 227 -25.37 10.08 20.38
N GLU A 228 -24.71 11.18 20.03
CA GLU A 228 -25.25 12.27 19.21
C GLU A 228 -25.27 11.96 17.70
N LEU A 229 -24.46 11.00 17.25
CA LEU A 229 -24.34 10.64 15.83
C LEU A 229 -25.46 9.68 15.42
N LEU A 230 -26.53 10.24 14.85
CA LEU A 230 -27.72 9.48 14.43
C LEU A 230 -27.60 8.97 12.98
N GLY A 231 -28.31 7.87 12.69
CA GLY A 231 -28.45 7.35 11.32
C GLY A 231 -27.22 6.59 10.79
N VAL A 232 -26.34 6.15 11.69
CA VAL A 232 -25.11 5.39 11.38
C VAL A 232 -25.20 3.94 11.82
N GLU A 233 -24.58 3.00 11.13
CA GLU A 233 -24.59 1.55 11.45
C GLU A 233 -23.22 0.91 11.17
N GLY A 234 -23.11 -0.42 11.31
CA GLY A 234 -21.89 -1.16 10.94
C GLY A 234 -20.59 -0.61 11.53
N PRO A 235 -20.49 -0.41 12.86
CA PRO A 235 -19.26 0.07 13.48
C PRO A 235 -18.13 -0.95 13.27
N GLN A 236 -16.96 -0.48 12.85
CA GLN A 236 -15.74 -1.29 12.81
C GLN A 236 -14.59 -0.49 13.44
N ILE A 237 -13.89 -1.08 14.42
CA ILE A 237 -12.81 -0.41 15.14
C ILE A 237 -11.47 -1.13 14.95
N PHE A 238 -10.39 -0.36 14.76
CA PHE A 238 -9.03 -0.88 14.63
C PHE A 238 -8.01 0.12 15.15
N LYS A 239 -6.83 -0.38 15.53
CA LYS A 239 -5.70 0.46 15.97
C LYS A 239 -4.93 0.99 14.75
N LEU A 240 -4.49 2.24 14.80
CA LEU A 240 -3.59 2.78 13.80
C LEU A 240 -2.15 2.29 14.04
N ASN A 241 -1.51 1.75 13.01
CA ASN A 241 -0.17 1.16 12.99
C ASN A 241 0.94 2.19 13.27
N ASP A 242 0.72 3.46 12.89
CA ASP A 242 1.72 4.52 12.92
C ASP A 242 1.63 5.43 14.15
N ARG A 243 0.61 5.26 15.01
CA ARG A 243 0.35 6.13 16.16
C ARG A 243 -0.50 5.45 17.24
N GLU A 244 -0.44 5.96 18.47
CA GLU A 244 -1.28 5.50 19.57
C GLU A 244 -2.72 6.07 19.52
N GLU A 245 -3.41 5.81 18.41
CA GLU A 245 -4.84 6.13 18.23
C GLU A 245 -5.59 4.91 17.65
N TRP A 246 -6.90 4.90 17.84
CA TRP A 246 -7.85 3.96 17.24
C TRP A 246 -8.78 4.70 16.30
N CYS A 247 -9.12 4.03 15.21
CA CYS A 247 -10.11 4.50 14.25
C CYS A 247 -11.36 3.62 14.34
N LEU A 248 -12.48 4.26 14.65
CA LEU A 248 -13.82 3.68 14.51
C LEU A 248 -14.44 4.23 13.23
N ILE A 249 -14.77 3.36 12.28
CA ILE A 249 -15.54 3.72 11.09
C ILE A 249 -17.00 3.31 11.28
N VAL A 250 -17.94 4.20 10.91
CA VAL A 250 -19.39 3.93 10.98
C VAL A 250 -20.08 4.25 9.64
N ASP A 251 -20.90 3.36 9.12
CA ASP A 251 -21.61 3.56 7.83
C ASP A 251 -22.74 4.57 8.03
N ARG A 252 -22.70 5.71 7.34
CA ARG A 252 -23.78 6.71 7.33
C ARG A 252 -24.91 6.26 6.41
N PHE A 253 -25.52 5.13 6.77
CA PHE A 253 -26.54 4.46 5.98
C PHE A 253 -27.74 5.37 5.69
N ALA A 254 -28.25 6.10 6.68
CA ALA A 254 -29.42 6.95 6.52
C ALA A 254 -29.19 8.09 5.50
N GLU A 255 -27.96 8.60 5.41
CA GLU A 255 -27.57 9.64 4.44
C GLU A 255 -27.06 9.05 3.10
N GLY A 256 -26.81 7.75 3.06
CA GLY A 256 -26.21 7.07 1.91
C GLY A 256 -24.81 7.56 1.57
N LYS A 257 -24.03 8.03 2.56
CA LYS A 257 -22.69 8.62 2.36
C LYS A 257 -21.52 7.63 2.56
N GLY A 258 -21.80 6.40 2.97
CA GLY A 258 -20.78 5.42 3.34
C GLY A 258 -20.08 5.79 4.65
N TYR A 259 -18.90 5.20 4.88
CA TYR A 259 -18.19 5.33 6.14
C TYR A 259 -17.85 6.78 6.56
N LEU A 260 -17.85 7.00 7.87
CA LEU A 260 -17.31 8.16 8.57
C LEU A 260 -16.30 7.68 9.60
N PRO A 261 -15.02 8.09 9.53
CA PRO A 261 -14.04 7.78 10.55
C PRO A 261 -14.15 8.71 11.78
N LEU A 262 -13.96 8.13 12.95
CA LEU A 262 -13.81 8.80 14.23
C LEU A 262 -12.56 8.29 14.92
N LEU A 263 -11.78 9.19 15.52
CA LEU A 263 -10.53 8.85 16.20
C LEU A 263 -10.64 8.99 17.71
N THR A 264 -9.95 8.11 18.43
CA THR A 264 -9.73 8.22 19.87
C THR A 264 -8.30 7.81 20.21
N SER A 265 -7.69 8.48 21.19
CA SER A 265 -6.39 8.08 21.76
C SER A 265 -6.55 7.31 23.08
N ASP A 266 -7.78 7.15 23.56
CA ASP A 266 -8.08 6.46 24.82
C ASP A 266 -9.47 5.82 24.77
N LEU A 267 -9.51 4.50 24.58
CA LEU A 267 -10.75 3.73 24.54
C LEU A 267 -11.53 3.79 25.87
N GLU A 268 -10.87 3.99 27.02
CA GLU A 268 -11.54 4.09 28.33
C GLU A 268 -12.32 5.39 28.51
N SER A 269 -11.93 6.45 27.78
CA SER A 269 -12.53 7.77 27.93
C SER A 269 -13.93 7.89 27.33
N GLY A 270 -14.22 7.09 26.28
CA GLY A 270 -15.42 7.25 25.45
C GLY A 270 -15.39 8.48 24.54
N GLU A 271 -14.30 9.25 24.54
CA GLU A 271 -14.15 10.45 23.71
C GLU A 271 -13.73 10.09 22.29
N PHE A 272 -14.53 10.52 21.31
CA PHE A 272 -14.28 10.32 19.89
C PHE A 272 -14.30 11.65 19.13
N ARG A 273 -13.27 11.86 18.31
CA ARG A 273 -13.18 12.99 17.39
C ARG A 273 -13.65 12.56 16.01
N VAL A 274 -14.80 13.08 15.57
CA VAL A 274 -15.28 12.93 14.19
C VAL A 274 -14.29 13.59 13.23
N LEU A 275 -13.85 12.86 12.21
CA LEU A 275 -12.98 13.43 11.20
C LEU A 275 -13.76 14.32 10.22
N PRO A 276 -13.25 15.52 9.89
CA PRO A 276 -13.89 16.38 8.91
C PRO A 276 -13.81 15.77 7.51
N GLU A 277 -14.83 16.06 6.69
CA GLU A 277 -14.82 15.70 5.27
C GLU A 277 -13.52 16.20 4.58
N GLY A 278 -12.96 15.37 3.72
CA GLY A 278 -11.70 15.65 3.01
C GLY A 278 -10.41 15.34 3.80
N SER A 279 -10.49 14.99 5.09
CA SER A 279 -9.33 14.50 5.85
C SER A 279 -9.11 12.98 5.74
N PHE A 280 -9.99 12.31 5.02
CA PHE A 280 -9.96 10.88 4.73
C PHE A 280 -10.47 10.65 3.30
N ASN A 281 -10.16 9.49 2.72
CA ASN A 281 -10.64 9.08 1.41
C ASN A 281 -11.01 7.60 1.45
N LEU A 282 -12.24 7.25 1.09
CA LEU A 282 -12.74 5.88 1.11
C LEU A 282 -12.77 5.25 -0.29
N GLY A 283 -11.88 5.65 -1.19
CA GLY A 283 -11.83 5.13 -2.56
C GLY A 283 -13.03 5.50 -3.43
N LYS A 284 -13.20 4.79 -4.55
CA LYS A 284 -14.23 5.09 -5.57
C LYS A 284 -15.56 4.43 -5.25
N THR A 285 -15.52 3.20 -4.74
CA THR A 285 -16.69 2.44 -4.32
C THR A 285 -17.20 2.92 -2.97
N LYS A 286 -18.53 2.99 -2.84
CA LYS A 286 -19.20 3.29 -1.57
C LYS A 286 -19.13 2.07 -0.67
N LYS A 287 -18.08 1.98 0.15
CA LYS A 287 -17.93 0.93 1.17
C LYS A 287 -19.07 1.00 2.17
N ARG A 288 -19.62 -0.16 2.47
CA ARG A 288 -20.62 -0.39 3.51
C ARG A 288 -20.19 -1.58 4.35
N HIS A 289 -20.59 -1.55 5.62
CA HIS A 289 -20.40 -2.56 6.66
C HIS A 289 -19.38 -3.67 6.31
N GLY A 290 -18.20 -3.64 6.92
CA GLY A 290 -17.16 -4.63 6.70
C GLY A 290 -16.01 -4.54 7.69
N GLY A 291 -15.08 -5.50 7.62
CA GLY A 291 -13.97 -5.65 8.55
C GLY A 291 -12.64 -5.06 8.06
N VAL A 292 -11.83 -4.55 9.00
CA VAL A 292 -10.49 -4.04 8.75
C VAL A 292 -9.44 -4.95 9.39
N LEU A 293 -8.48 -5.42 8.60
CA LEU A 293 -7.35 -6.24 9.03
C LEU A 293 -6.03 -5.49 8.83
N PRO A 294 -5.21 -5.30 9.89
CA PRO A 294 -3.83 -4.86 9.69
C PRO A 294 -2.99 -5.96 9.01
N ILE A 295 -2.21 -5.56 8.01
CA ILE A 295 -1.46 -6.47 7.12
C ILE A 295 0.03 -6.11 7.06
N THR A 296 0.87 -7.13 6.88
CA THR A 296 2.33 -7.01 6.79
C THR A 296 2.77 -6.46 5.43
N ALA A 297 4.01 -6.00 5.31
CA ALA A 297 4.57 -5.54 4.02
C ALA A 297 4.50 -6.63 2.92
N GLU A 298 4.72 -7.89 3.28
CA GLU A 298 4.66 -9.01 2.34
C GLU A 298 3.21 -9.26 1.86
N GLU A 299 2.24 -9.17 2.77
CA GLU A 299 0.82 -9.26 2.45
C GLU A 299 0.34 -8.09 1.58
N CYS A 300 0.79 -6.87 1.88
CA CYS A 300 0.56 -5.70 1.02
C CYS A 300 1.08 -5.96 -0.39
N SER A 301 2.32 -6.45 -0.51
CA SER A 301 2.95 -6.75 -1.81
C SER A 301 2.15 -7.78 -2.60
N ARG A 302 1.69 -8.86 -1.95
CA ARG A 302 0.83 -9.87 -2.61
C ARG A 302 -0.51 -9.28 -3.07
N LEU A 303 -1.17 -8.50 -2.23
CA LEU A 303 -2.46 -7.87 -2.57
C LEU A 303 -2.31 -6.89 -3.73
N LEU A 304 -1.27 -6.05 -3.75
CA LEU A 304 -0.99 -5.13 -4.85
C LEU A 304 -0.62 -5.87 -6.14
N ALA A 305 0.17 -6.94 -6.04
CA ALA A 305 0.54 -7.77 -7.20
C ALA A 305 -0.65 -8.43 -7.91
N VAL A 306 -1.68 -8.84 -7.14
CA VAL A 306 -2.83 -9.57 -7.69
C VAL A 306 -4.03 -8.66 -7.97
N PHE A 307 -4.30 -7.70 -7.08
CA PHE A 307 -5.48 -6.86 -7.12
C PHE A 307 -5.17 -5.35 -7.17
N GLY A 308 -3.91 -4.94 -7.26
CA GLY A 308 -3.54 -3.53 -7.40
C GLY A 308 -3.95 -2.93 -8.75
N ASP A 309 -3.44 -1.74 -9.04
CA ASP A 309 -3.74 -1.04 -10.28
C ASP A 309 -2.89 -1.51 -11.48
N GLY A 310 -1.97 -2.44 -11.24
CA GLY A 310 -1.06 -2.97 -12.26
C GLY A 310 0.19 -2.13 -12.50
N HIS A 311 0.35 -1.01 -11.79
CA HIS A 311 1.50 -0.12 -11.93
C HIS A 311 2.34 -0.09 -10.65
N GLN A 312 1.73 0.17 -9.49
CA GLN A 312 2.44 0.19 -8.20
C GLN A 312 2.97 -1.20 -7.85
N VAL A 313 4.26 -1.30 -7.54
CA VAL A 313 4.91 -2.60 -7.22
C VAL A 313 5.45 -2.72 -5.80
N LEU A 314 5.74 -1.59 -5.13
CA LEU A 314 6.16 -1.57 -3.73
C LEU A 314 5.05 -0.99 -2.85
N PRO A 315 4.75 -1.60 -1.69
CA PRO A 315 3.97 -0.94 -0.65
C PRO A 315 4.82 0.13 0.04
N GLY A 316 4.21 1.24 0.46
CA GLY A 316 4.92 2.33 1.12
C GLY A 316 5.44 3.39 0.15
N GLN A 317 6.23 4.31 0.71
CA GLN A 317 6.67 5.52 0.03
C GLN A 317 8.12 5.40 -0.41
N PHE A 318 8.30 5.21 -1.71
CA PHE A 318 9.59 4.99 -2.36
C PHE A 318 9.63 5.76 -3.66
N ALA A 319 10.82 6.20 -4.03
CA ALA A 319 11.04 6.99 -5.24
C ALA A 319 12.35 6.59 -5.93
N ASP A 320 12.61 7.25 -7.05
CA ASP A 320 13.88 7.19 -7.77
C ASP A 320 14.44 5.76 -7.97
N PRO A 321 13.64 4.82 -8.55
CA PRO A 321 14.00 3.41 -8.57
C PRO A 321 15.09 3.07 -9.59
N ASP A 322 16.07 2.25 -9.17
CA ASP A 322 16.96 1.53 -10.07
C ASP A 322 16.60 0.03 -10.13
N LEU A 323 16.11 -0.43 -11.28
CA LEU A 323 15.65 -1.80 -11.53
C LEU A 323 16.70 -2.59 -12.32
N VAL A 324 17.16 -3.70 -11.76
CA VAL A 324 18.15 -4.57 -12.40
C VAL A 324 17.79 -6.05 -12.23
N LYS A 325 18.43 -6.92 -13.02
CA LYS A 325 18.35 -8.37 -12.83
C LYS A 325 19.74 -8.97 -12.66
N PHE A 326 19.94 -9.67 -11.55
CA PHE A 326 21.17 -10.41 -11.25
C PHE A 326 20.86 -11.92 -11.14
N GLY A 327 21.41 -12.70 -12.07
CA GLY A 327 21.05 -14.10 -12.21
C GLY A 327 19.55 -14.24 -12.49
N ASP A 328 18.86 -15.03 -11.67
CA ASP A 328 17.41 -15.26 -11.81
C ASP A 328 16.56 -14.30 -10.98
N CYS A 329 17.17 -13.34 -10.26
CA CYS A 329 16.47 -12.45 -9.34
C CYS A 329 16.52 -10.99 -9.81
N TYR A 330 15.37 -10.33 -9.73
CA TYR A 330 15.23 -8.90 -9.93
C TYR A 330 15.53 -8.17 -8.62
N TYR A 331 16.20 -7.03 -8.72
CA TYR A 331 16.46 -6.14 -7.61
C TYR A 331 16.00 -4.73 -7.95
N LEU A 332 15.45 -4.06 -6.94
CA LEU A 332 14.98 -2.69 -7.04
C LEU A 332 15.60 -1.89 -5.88
N TYR A 333 16.25 -0.79 -6.23
CA TYR A 333 16.93 0.09 -5.28
C TYR A 333 16.33 1.50 -5.36
N PRO A 334 15.38 1.85 -4.49
CA PRO A 334 14.79 3.18 -4.48
C PRO A 334 15.39 4.12 -3.42
N THR A 335 15.13 5.42 -3.57
CA THR A 335 15.10 6.37 -2.45
C THR A 335 13.97 6.01 -1.48
N THR A 336 14.25 6.00 -0.17
CA THR A 336 13.20 5.95 0.85
C THR A 336 12.53 7.32 0.97
N ASP A 337 11.26 7.43 0.58
CA ASP A 337 10.51 8.69 0.49
C ASP A 337 9.59 8.90 1.71
N GLY A 338 8.75 9.94 1.69
CA GLY A 338 7.82 10.24 2.80
C GLY A 338 8.39 11.20 3.86
N PHE A 339 9.58 11.75 3.63
CA PHE A 339 10.27 12.67 4.55
C PHE A 339 10.29 14.09 3.97
N THR A 340 9.81 15.08 4.74
CA THR A 340 9.81 16.49 4.33
C THR A 340 11.18 16.92 3.81
N GLY A 341 11.20 17.50 2.61
CA GLY A 341 12.43 17.98 1.96
C GLY A 341 13.42 16.87 1.57
N TRP A 342 12.90 15.66 1.34
CA TRP A 342 13.69 14.48 0.99
C TRP A 342 14.80 14.20 2.02
N SER A 343 14.47 14.32 3.31
CA SER A 343 15.44 14.21 4.40
C SER A 343 15.75 12.76 4.85
N GLY A 344 15.21 11.76 4.14
CA GLY A 344 15.52 10.35 4.40
C GLY A 344 17.02 10.04 4.32
N THR A 345 17.48 9.08 5.12
CA THR A 345 18.91 8.75 5.26
C THR A 345 19.22 7.30 4.89
N GLN A 346 18.19 6.47 4.75
CA GLN A 346 18.33 5.04 4.56
C GLN A 346 18.00 4.63 3.12
N PHE A 347 18.80 3.70 2.60
CA PHE A 347 18.49 2.96 1.39
C PHE A 347 18.09 1.54 1.75
N HIS A 348 17.04 1.05 1.09
CA HIS A 348 16.63 -0.35 1.12
C HIS A 348 16.94 -1.02 -0.22
N ALA A 349 17.05 -2.35 -0.21
CA ALA A 349 17.00 -3.16 -1.41
C ALA A 349 15.76 -4.05 -1.39
N PHE A 350 15.12 -4.21 -2.54
CA PHE A 350 14.01 -5.13 -2.71
C PHE A 350 14.38 -6.20 -3.72
N SER A 351 14.04 -7.46 -3.43
CA SER A 351 14.27 -8.59 -4.32
C SER A 351 12.97 -9.21 -4.79
N SER A 352 12.94 -9.72 -6.03
CA SER A 352 11.77 -10.39 -6.59
C SER A 352 12.18 -11.48 -7.60
N ALA A 353 11.37 -12.53 -7.69
CA ALA A 353 11.51 -13.55 -8.72
C ALA A 353 10.71 -13.21 -9.99
N ASP A 354 9.71 -12.32 -9.91
CA ASP A 354 8.71 -12.09 -10.95
C ASP A 354 8.38 -10.61 -11.23
N MET A 355 9.06 -9.67 -10.55
CA MET A 355 8.82 -8.22 -10.54
C MET A 355 7.44 -7.79 -9.99
N ARG A 356 6.67 -8.72 -9.43
CA ARG A 356 5.33 -8.44 -8.89
C ARG A 356 5.33 -8.50 -7.37
N ILE A 357 5.87 -9.57 -6.81
CA ILE A 357 5.97 -9.74 -5.36
C ILE A 357 7.40 -9.41 -4.96
N TRP A 358 7.55 -8.39 -4.13
CA TRP A 358 8.84 -7.88 -3.69
C TRP A 358 9.06 -8.17 -2.20
N LYS A 359 10.25 -8.67 -1.89
CA LYS A 359 10.74 -8.85 -0.53
C LYS A 359 11.65 -7.67 -0.20
N ASP A 360 11.37 -6.97 0.89
CA ASP A 360 12.31 -6.00 1.48
C ASP A 360 13.50 -6.77 2.10
N GLU A 361 14.70 -6.56 1.57
CA GLU A 361 15.94 -7.14 2.09
C GLU A 361 16.51 -6.32 3.27
N GLY A 362 15.83 -5.22 3.64
CA GLY A 362 16.18 -4.33 4.74
C GLY A 362 17.07 -3.17 4.31
N VAL A 363 17.50 -2.39 5.30
CA VAL A 363 18.42 -1.26 5.11
C VAL A 363 19.78 -1.78 4.64
N ILE A 364 20.22 -1.32 3.47
CA ILE A 364 21.50 -1.69 2.86
C ILE A 364 22.60 -0.65 3.09
N LEU A 365 22.23 0.60 3.40
CA LEU A 365 23.14 1.71 3.69
C LEU A 365 22.39 2.84 4.42
N ASP A 366 22.97 3.41 5.49
CA ASP A 366 22.40 4.57 6.21
C ASP A 366 23.38 5.75 6.31
N LEU A 367 23.05 6.85 5.64
CA LEU A 367 23.87 8.06 5.54
C LEU A 367 23.92 8.87 6.83
N ALA A 368 23.08 8.56 7.83
CA ALA A 368 23.12 9.21 9.14
C ALA A 368 24.10 8.52 10.12
N THR A 369 24.79 7.47 9.67
CA THR A 369 25.66 6.64 10.50
C THR A 369 27.11 6.68 10.02
N GLU A 370 27.98 5.92 10.69
CA GLU A 370 29.37 5.74 10.26
C GLU A 370 29.54 4.96 8.95
N ASP A 371 28.46 4.41 8.39
CA ASP A 371 28.47 3.72 7.09
C ASP A 371 28.98 4.63 5.97
N VAL A 372 28.68 5.94 6.04
CA VAL A 372 29.11 6.94 5.05
C VAL A 372 29.72 8.16 5.76
N PRO A 373 31.03 8.16 6.05
CA PRO A 373 31.65 9.11 6.98
C PRO A 373 31.71 10.57 6.50
N TRP A 374 31.39 10.83 5.23
CA TRP A 374 31.39 12.17 4.63
C TRP A 374 29.99 12.75 4.44
N ALA A 375 28.93 11.98 4.66
CA ALA A 375 27.55 12.40 4.44
C ALA A 375 26.83 12.72 5.77
N VAL A 376 25.82 13.59 5.69
CA VAL A 376 24.96 13.97 6.82
C VAL A 376 23.47 13.66 6.59
N GLY A 377 23.15 12.92 5.52
CA GLY A 377 21.78 12.52 5.15
C GLY A 377 21.47 12.73 3.67
N SER A 378 20.18 12.81 3.34
CA SER A 378 19.67 12.98 1.96
C SER A 378 20.10 11.84 1.04
N ALA A 379 19.67 10.62 1.39
CA ALA A 379 19.90 9.40 0.63
C ALA A 379 19.04 9.40 -0.64
N TRP A 380 19.60 9.85 -1.77
CA TRP A 380 18.84 10.05 -3.01
C TRP A 380 19.36 9.22 -4.18
N ALA A 381 18.42 8.79 -5.02
CA ALA A 381 18.56 8.36 -6.40
C ALA A 381 19.78 7.47 -6.65
N PRO A 382 19.74 6.20 -6.21
CA PRO A 382 20.87 5.31 -6.37
C PRO A 382 20.93 4.70 -7.77
N ALA A 383 22.08 4.11 -8.09
CA ALA A 383 22.25 3.19 -9.20
C ALA A 383 23.18 2.04 -8.80
N ILE A 384 22.91 0.83 -9.29
CA ILE A 384 23.75 -0.35 -9.05
C ILE A 384 24.42 -0.82 -10.34
N ALA A 385 25.68 -1.24 -10.23
CA ALA A 385 26.39 -1.95 -11.29
C ALA A 385 27.07 -3.21 -10.74
N ILE A 386 27.31 -4.18 -11.62
CA ILE A 386 28.08 -5.39 -11.30
C ILE A 386 29.33 -5.44 -12.18
N LYS A 387 30.50 -5.70 -11.56
CA LYS A 387 31.74 -5.97 -12.29
C LYS A 387 32.60 -6.95 -11.50
N ASN A 388 33.15 -7.95 -12.19
CA ASN A 388 34.03 -8.97 -11.58
C ASN A 388 33.45 -9.64 -10.32
N GLY A 389 32.14 -9.88 -10.30
CA GLY A 389 31.43 -10.52 -9.19
C GLY A 389 31.15 -9.61 -7.97
N LYS A 390 31.47 -8.31 -8.05
CA LYS A 390 31.19 -7.33 -7.01
C LYS A 390 30.10 -6.36 -7.45
N TYR A 391 29.37 -5.87 -6.46
CA TYR A 391 28.24 -4.94 -6.62
C TYR A 391 28.68 -3.55 -6.18
N TYR A 392 28.47 -2.57 -7.05
CA TYR A 392 28.86 -1.18 -6.88
C TYR A 392 27.61 -0.32 -6.83
N TYR A 393 27.32 0.22 -5.66
CA TYR A 393 26.14 1.02 -5.36
C TYR A 393 26.52 2.49 -5.32
N TYR A 394 26.12 3.22 -6.35
CA TYR A 394 26.30 4.66 -6.46
C TYR A 394 25.09 5.35 -5.88
N PHE A 395 25.30 6.43 -5.13
CA PHE A 395 24.22 7.12 -4.44
C PHE A 395 24.55 8.59 -4.27
N CYS A 396 23.53 9.44 -4.12
CA CYS A 396 23.71 10.81 -3.69
C CYS A 396 23.60 10.92 -2.16
N GLY A 397 24.46 11.73 -1.56
CA GLY A 397 24.40 12.15 -0.16
C GLY A 397 24.77 13.61 -0.01
N LYS A 398 24.26 14.26 1.04
CA LYS A 398 24.61 15.66 1.36
C LYS A 398 25.83 15.70 2.27
N MET A 399 26.79 16.55 1.96
CA MET A 399 27.96 16.81 2.82
C MET A 399 27.63 17.84 3.91
N GLU A 400 28.49 17.97 4.93
CA GLU A 400 28.37 19.00 5.97
C GLU A 400 28.30 20.43 5.41
N SER A 401 28.93 20.67 4.25
CA SER A 401 28.87 21.97 3.55
C SER A 401 27.47 22.32 3.01
N GLY A 402 26.56 21.34 2.96
CA GLY A 402 25.25 21.45 2.33
C GLY A 402 25.26 21.17 0.82
N GLU A 403 26.42 20.96 0.20
CA GLU A 403 26.51 20.50 -1.20
C GLU A 403 26.21 19.00 -1.29
N CYS A 404 25.53 18.59 -2.36
CA CYS A 404 25.34 17.17 -2.69
C CYS A 404 26.63 16.62 -3.33
N ALA A 405 26.88 15.33 -3.12
CA ALA A 405 27.96 14.60 -3.76
C ALA A 405 27.52 13.17 -4.08
N ILE A 406 28.16 12.55 -5.07
CA ILE A 406 27.92 11.16 -5.46
C ILE A 406 28.94 10.29 -4.73
N GLY A 407 28.46 9.30 -3.99
CA GLY A 407 29.22 8.24 -3.34
C GLY A 407 29.24 6.95 -4.14
N VAL A 408 30.10 6.02 -3.69
CA VAL A 408 30.05 4.62 -4.12
C VAL A 408 30.29 3.71 -2.92
N ALA A 409 29.48 2.66 -2.82
CA ALA A 409 29.63 1.59 -1.84
C ALA A 409 29.76 0.24 -2.54
N VAL A 410 30.48 -0.69 -1.92
CA VAL A 410 30.80 -2.00 -2.52
C VAL A 410 30.28 -3.13 -1.65
N ALA A 411 29.70 -4.15 -2.28
CA ALA A 411 29.26 -5.38 -1.65
C ALA A 411 29.65 -6.62 -2.46
N GLU A 412 29.65 -7.77 -1.79
CA GLU A 412 29.86 -9.09 -2.40
C GLU A 412 28.52 -9.76 -2.79
N THR A 413 27.39 -9.20 -2.36
CA THR A 413 26.04 -9.67 -2.71
C THR A 413 25.16 -8.48 -3.12
N PRO A 414 24.10 -8.69 -3.92
CA PRO A 414 23.25 -7.60 -4.41
C PRO A 414 22.46 -6.92 -3.29
N ALA A 415 22.20 -7.61 -2.16
CA ALA A 415 21.51 -7.07 -1.00
C ALA A 415 22.47 -6.56 0.09
N GLY A 416 23.76 -6.43 -0.21
CA GLY A 416 24.75 -5.96 0.75
C GLY A 416 25.30 -7.06 1.68
N PRO A 417 25.84 -6.67 2.86
CA PRO A 417 25.99 -5.30 3.34
C PRO A 417 26.94 -4.49 2.44
N PHE A 418 26.58 -3.24 2.16
CA PHE A 418 27.42 -2.33 1.37
C PHE A 418 28.39 -1.57 2.28
N ARG A 419 29.61 -1.33 1.78
CA ARG A 419 30.62 -0.51 2.46
C ARG A 419 30.97 0.69 1.60
N ALA A 420 30.64 1.89 2.06
CA ALA A 420 30.94 3.10 1.31
C ALA A 420 32.43 3.42 1.29
N GLN A 421 32.88 4.06 0.22
CA GLN A 421 34.18 4.70 0.19
C GLN A 421 34.21 5.87 1.18
N PRO A 422 35.36 6.12 1.84
CA PRO A 422 35.47 7.14 2.88
C PRO A 422 35.42 8.57 2.35
N GLN A 423 35.43 8.76 1.02
CA GLN A 423 35.33 10.04 0.34
C GLN A 423 34.29 9.95 -0.79
N PRO A 424 33.64 11.07 -1.16
CA PRO A 424 32.76 11.09 -2.32
C PRO A 424 33.52 10.78 -3.62
N LEU A 425 32.83 10.14 -4.56
CA LEU A 425 33.33 9.85 -5.91
C LEU A 425 33.31 11.09 -6.81
N ILE A 426 32.23 11.88 -6.75
CA ILE A 426 32.06 13.12 -7.54
C ILE A 426 31.51 14.24 -6.65
N THR A 427 32.13 15.42 -6.71
CA THR A 427 31.73 16.61 -5.93
C THR A 427 31.48 17.84 -6.79
N MET A 428 30.72 18.80 -6.25
CA MET A 428 30.54 20.12 -6.88
C MET A 428 31.86 20.91 -7.03
N GLU A 429 32.83 20.72 -6.12
CA GLU A 429 34.17 21.31 -6.24
C GLU A 429 34.89 20.78 -7.49
N GLN A 430 34.80 19.47 -7.74
CA GLN A 430 35.37 18.83 -8.93
C GLN A 430 34.74 19.39 -10.21
N MET A 431 33.41 19.58 -10.24
CA MET A 431 32.72 20.18 -11.40
C MET A 431 33.25 21.59 -11.69
N LYS A 432 33.37 22.43 -10.65
CA LYS A 432 33.90 23.80 -10.78
C LYS A 432 35.34 23.80 -11.30
N ARG A 433 36.20 22.90 -10.80
CA ARG A 433 37.60 22.78 -11.23
C ARG A 433 37.72 22.35 -12.70
N LEU A 434 36.87 21.42 -13.14
CA LEU A 434 36.89 20.87 -14.50
C LEU A 434 36.11 21.72 -15.52
N GLY A 435 35.42 22.77 -15.08
CA GLY A 435 34.60 23.62 -15.95
C GLY A 435 33.33 22.93 -16.46
N ILE A 436 32.83 21.93 -15.73
CA ILE A 436 31.59 21.22 -16.04
C ILE A 436 30.42 21.99 -15.45
N ALA A 437 29.47 22.40 -16.29
CA ALA A 437 28.27 23.09 -15.84
C ALA A 437 27.39 22.10 -15.05
N MET A 438 26.92 22.50 -13.87
CA MET A 438 26.13 21.65 -12.99
C MET A 438 25.34 22.47 -11.98
N GLY A 439 24.07 22.13 -11.75
CA GLY A 439 23.29 22.65 -10.62
C GLY A 439 23.64 21.90 -9.33
N GLN A 440 23.47 20.58 -9.34
CA GLN A 440 23.87 19.66 -8.26
C GLN A 440 24.47 18.38 -8.83
N THR A 441 25.49 17.83 -8.17
CA THR A 441 26.04 16.49 -8.46
C THR A 441 25.18 15.41 -7.80
N ILE A 442 24.13 14.98 -8.51
CA ILE A 442 23.13 13.99 -8.07
C ILE A 442 22.77 13.04 -9.21
N ASP A 443 21.86 12.09 -8.93
CA ASP A 443 21.23 11.17 -9.88
C ASP A 443 22.21 10.39 -10.77
N PRO A 444 23.15 9.63 -10.17
CA PRO A 444 23.99 8.73 -10.93
C PRO A 444 23.15 7.67 -11.66
N SER A 445 23.52 7.35 -12.89
CA SER A 445 23.14 6.12 -13.59
C SER A 445 24.39 5.51 -14.23
N VAL A 446 24.40 4.19 -14.43
CA VAL A 446 25.57 3.48 -14.96
C VAL A 446 25.23 2.78 -16.26
N PHE A 447 26.07 2.98 -17.27
CA PHE A 447 26.01 2.31 -18.56
C PHE A 447 27.32 1.60 -18.86
N THR A 448 27.26 0.32 -19.22
CA THR A 448 28.44 -0.47 -19.60
C THR A 448 28.38 -0.80 -21.09
N GLN A 449 29.44 -0.46 -21.81
CA GLN A 449 29.58 -0.83 -23.23
C GLN A 449 29.88 -2.32 -23.41
N ASP A 450 29.68 -2.82 -24.63
CA ASP A 450 29.93 -4.22 -24.99
C ASP A 450 31.39 -4.66 -24.75
N ASP A 451 32.34 -3.71 -24.74
CA ASP A 451 33.75 -3.95 -24.45
C ASP A 451 34.09 -3.99 -22.94
N GLY A 452 33.09 -3.78 -22.08
CA GLY A 452 33.23 -3.75 -20.62
C GLY A 452 33.58 -2.39 -20.03
N THR A 453 33.73 -1.35 -20.85
CA THR A 453 33.99 0.01 -20.38
C THR A 453 32.72 0.60 -19.77
N ALA A 454 32.80 1.01 -18.49
CA ALA A 454 31.67 1.58 -17.77
C ALA A 454 31.71 3.11 -17.76
N TYR A 455 30.54 3.73 -17.85
CA TYR A 455 30.32 5.16 -17.81
C TYR A 455 29.24 5.48 -16.79
N MET A 456 29.42 6.58 -16.06
CA MET A 456 28.40 7.17 -15.21
C MET A 456 27.81 8.39 -15.91
N LEU A 457 26.48 8.49 -15.94
CA LEU A 457 25.75 9.68 -16.30
C LEU A 457 25.15 10.27 -15.03
N PHE A 458 25.07 11.60 -14.92
CA PHE A 458 24.60 12.26 -13.70
C PHE A 458 24.25 13.72 -13.94
N GLY A 459 23.63 14.34 -12.95
CA GLY A 459 23.52 15.79 -12.83
C GLY A 459 22.10 16.34 -12.77
N ASN A 460 21.99 17.56 -12.23
CA ASN A 460 20.77 18.37 -12.21
C ASN A 460 21.04 19.73 -12.86
N ALA A 461 20.04 20.26 -13.58
CA ALA A 461 20.08 21.43 -14.48
C ALA A 461 20.98 21.28 -15.72
N HIS A 462 22.06 20.49 -15.63
CA HIS A 462 22.92 20.15 -16.74
C HIS A 462 23.34 18.67 -16.67
N PRO A 463 23.20 17.89 -17.75
CA PRO A 463 23.61 16.50 -17.77
C PRO A 463 25.12 16.39 -18.00
N ALA A 464 25.75 15.42 -17.35
CA ALA A 464 27.14 15.07 -17.55
C ALA A 464 27.32 13.56 -17.73
N ILE A 465 28.43 13.17 -18.35
CA ILE A 465 28.89 11.78 -18.49
C ILE A 465 30.39 11.71 -18.17
N VAL A 466 30.82 10.64 -17.52
CA VAL A 466 32.23 10.35 -17.23
C VAL A 466 32.50 8.86 -17.33
N GLN A 467 33.68 8.47 -17.80
CA GLN A 467 34.13 7.09 -17.76
C GLN A 467 34.54 6.71 -16.33
N LEU A 468 34.08 5.54 -15.87
CA LEU A 468 34.52 4.94 -14.61
C LEU A 468 35.87 4.24 -14.81
N GLY A 469 36.70 4.25 -13.76
CA GLY A 469 37.92 3.45 -13.73
C GLY A 469 37.61 1.96 -13.71
N GLU A 470 38.62 1.13 -14.00
CA GLU A 470 38.46 -0.33 -13.98
C GLU A 470 38.03 -0.87 -12.61
N ASP A 471 38.38 -0.16 -11.54
CA ASP A 471 38.03 -0.45 -10.14
C ASP A 471 36.59 -0.10 -9.77
N MET A 472 35.86 0.61 -10.65
CA MET A 472 34.48 1.11 -10.48
C MET A 472 34.28 2.06 -9.29
N VAL A 473 35.37 2.46 -8.60
CA VAL A 473 35.36 3.38 -7.46
C VAL A 473 36.20 4.64 -7.71
N SER A 474 36.60 4.84 -8.96
CA SER A 474 37.27 6.03 -9.46
C SER A 474 36.65 6.49 -10.79
N VAL A 475 36.91 7.75 -11.17
CA VAL A 475 36.49 8.31 -12.46
C VAL A 475 37.71 8.77 -13.26
N ILE A 476 37.63 8.68 -14.59
CA ILE A 476 38.66 9.20 -15.50
C ILE A 476 38.28 10.64 -15.88
N GLU A 477 38.74 11.62 -15.10
CA GLU A 477 38.30 13.02 -15.19
C GLU A 477 38.40 13.64 -16.59
N ASP A 478 39.45 13.32 -17.35
CA ASP A 478 39.66 13.84 -18.71
C ASP A 478 38.55 13.44 -19.70
N THR A 479 37.76 12.43 -19.34
CA THR A 479 36.61 11.97 -20.13
C THR A 479 35.30 12.68 -19.76
N MET A 480 35.29 13.44 -18.67
CA MET A 480 34.09 14.07 -18.13
C MET A 480 33.63 15.23 -19.03
N LYS A 481 32.36 15.21 -19.43
CA LYS A 481 31.78 16.23 -20.33
C LYS A 481 30.32 16.46 -20.04
N ASN A 482 29.85 17.69 -20.26
CA ASN A 482 28.42 17.95 -20.37
C ASN A 482 27.86 17.32 -21.67
N LEU A 483 26.67 16.75 -21.58
CA LEU A 483 25.93 16.24 -22.74
C LEU A 483 25.08 17.35 -23.38
N ALA A 484 24.98 17.34 -24.71
CA ALA A 484 24.20 18.33 -25.47
C ALA A 484 22.97 17.69 -26.12
N GLY A 485 21.91 18.49 -26.28
CA GLY A 485 20.69 18.09 -27.00
C GLY A 485 19.60 17.42 -26.16
N LEU A 486 19.84 17.25 -24.85
CA LEU A 486 18.81 16.83 -23.89
C LEU A 486 17.88 18.02 -23.63
N HIS A 487 16.82 18.12 -24.44
CA HIS A 487 15.83 19.19 -24.38
C HIS A 487 15.13 19.24 -23.01
N ASP A 488 15.04 20.44 -22.43
CA ASP A 488 14.36 20.71 -21.16
C ASP A 488 14.85 19.86 -19.98
N PHE A 489 16.14 19.51 -19.99
CA PHE A 489 16.75 18.66 -18.98
C PHE A 489 16.56 19.21 -17.56
N ARG A 490 15.96 18.40 -16.67
CA ARG A 490 16.05 18.60 -15.22
C ARG A 490 17.14 17.73 -14.62
N GLU A 491 17.00 16.41 -14.71
CA GLU A 491 17.80 15.42 -13.97
C GLU A 491 17.60 13.97 -14.48
N ALA A 492 18.05 12.96 -13.72
CA ALA A 492 17.83 11.53 -13.96
C ALA A 492 18.12 11.05 -15.41
N VAL A 493 19.29 11.41 -15.96
CA VAL A 493 19.70 10.96 -17.30
C VAL A 493 20.13 9.49 -17.27
N THR A 494 19.61 8.71 -18.22
CA THR A 494 20.01 7.31 -18.46
C THR A 494 20.25 7.07 -19.95
N VAL A 495 21.00 6.02 -20.28
CA VAL A 495 21.25 5.62 -21.67
C VAL A 495 21.23 4.11 -21.82
N LEU A 496 20.67 3.63 -22.94
CA LEU A 496 20.81 2.26 -23.40
C LEU A 496 21.28 2.21 -24.85
N ARG A 497 21.87 1.10 -25.27
CA ARG A 497 22.29 0.88 -26.67
C ARG A 497 21.43 -0.20 -27.31
N ARG A 498 20.81 0.11 -28.45
CA ARG A 498 19.98 -0.82 -29.22
C ARG A 498 20.06 -0.50 -30.71
N GLY A 499 20.13 -1.52 -31.57
CA GLY A 499 20.12 -1.31 -33.03
C GLY A 499 21.24 -0.40 -33.56
N GLY A 500 22.40 -0.38 -32.88
CA GLY A 500 23.53 0.49 -33.23
C GLY A 500 23.40 1.96 -32.80
N GLN A 501 22.32 2.35 -32.13
CA GLN A 501 22.09 3.71 -31.63
C GLN A 501 22.10 3.75 -30.09
N TYR A 502 22.42 4.92 -29.56
CA TYR A 502 22.24 5.25 -28.15
C TYR A 502 20.89 5.92 -27.95
N HIS A 503 20.11 5.40 -27.00
CA HIS A 503 18.80 5.87 -26.62
C HIS A 503 18.92 6.53 -25.24
N PHE A 504 18.82 7.85 -25.22
CA PHE A 504 18.89 8.66 -24.01
C PHE A 504 17.50 8.96 -23.50
N THR A 505 17.33 8.88 -22.19
CA THR A 505 16.10 9.29 -21.51
C THR A 505 16.44 10.11 -20.28
N TRP A 506 15.61 11.10 -19.94
CA TRP A 506 15.87 12.00 -18.81
C TRP A 506 14.59 12.63 -18.27
N SER A 507 14.59 13.00 -16.99
CA SER A 507 13.46 13.68 -16.36
C SER A 507 13.44 15.17 -16.68
N CYS A 508 12.23 15.71 -16.77
CA CYS A 508 11.91 17.12 -17.03
C CYS A 508 10.83 17.61 -16.06
N ASP A 509 10.80 18.92 -15.81
CA ASP A 509 10.05 19.58 -14.73
C ASP A 509 10.49 19.15 -13.30
N ASP A 510 9.85 19.66 -12.26
CA ASP A 510 10.12 19.36 -10.85
C ASP A 510 9.40 18.10 -10.38
N THR A 511 10.04 17.28 -9.53
CA THR A 511 9.42 16.07 -8.98
C THR A 511 8.15 16.36 -8.17
N GLY A 512 7.97 17.59 -7.65
CA GLY A 512 6.72 18.04 -7.01
C GLY A 512 5.63 18.53 -7.97
N SER A 513 5.92 18.63 -9.27
CA SER A 513 4.96 18.99 -10.32
C SER A 513 4.19 17.77 -10.83
N GLU A 514 2.89 17.92 -11.09
CA GLU A 514 2.14 16.84 -11.77
C GLU A 514 2.66 16.57 -13.19
N ASP A 515 3.38 17.53 -13.77
CA ASP A 515 3.99 17.49 -15.09
C ASP A 515 5.41 16.92 -15.10
N TYR A 516 5.93 16.40 -13.99
CA TYR A 516 7.18 15.63 -13.99
C TYR A 516 7.06 14.44 -14.97
N HIS A 517 7.96 14.38 -15.96
CA HIS A 517 7.86 13.45 -17.09
C HIS A 517 9.23 13.05 -17.64
N VAL A 518 9.27 11.97 -18.43
CA VAL A 518 10.52 11.46 -19.04
C VAL A 518 10.55 11.81 -20.52
N ASN A 519 11.57 12.55 -20.93
CA ASN A 519 11.89 12.81 -22.33
C ASN A 519 12.83 11.75 -22.90
N TYR A 520 12.76 11.56 -24.22
CA TYR A 520 13.53 10.58 -24.96
C TYR A 520 14.22 11.21 -26.18
N GLY A 521 15.45 10.76 -26.44
CA GLY A 521 16.28 11.17 -27.56
C GLY A 521 17.20 10.06 -28.05
N THR A 522 17.79 10.22 -29.23
CA THR A 522 18.72 9.25 -29.83
C THR A 522 20.03 9.92 -30.23
N ALA A 523 21.15 9.18 -30.18
CA ALA A 523 22.44 9.62 -30.71
C ALA A 523 23.19 8.49 -31.40
N GLU A 524 24.04 8.83 -32.36
CA GLU A 524 24.96 7.88 -33.03
C GLU A 524 26.19 7.57 -32.16
N HIS A 525 26.49 8.43 -31.18
CA HIS A 525 27.65 8.32 -30.30
C HIS A 525 27.24 8.54 -28.85
N LEU A 526 27.95 7.88 -27.92
CA LEU A 526 27.68 7.96 -26.49
C LEU A 526 27.82 9.39 -25.92
N TYR A 527 28.71 10.21 -26.49
CA TYR A 527 28.86 11.61 -26.07
C TYR A 527 27.90 12.58 -26.79
N GLY A 528 26.93 12.05 -27.55
CA GLY A 528 25.98 12.85 -28.31
C GLY A 528 26.58 13.48 -29.59
N PRO A 529 25.97 14.56 -30.11
CA PRO A 529 24.81 15.24 -29.55
C PRO A 529 23.55 14.37 -29.59
N VAL A 530 22.67 14.54 -28.60
CA VAL A 530 21.38 13.84 -28.54
C VAL A 530 20.37 14.57 -29.43
N THR A 531 19.69 13.83 -30.30
CA THR A 531 18.53 14.32 -31.05
C THR A 531 17.28 13.99 -30.26
N TYR A 532 16.64 15.02 -29.68
CA TYR A 532 15.35 14.88 -29.00
C TYR A 532 14.28 14.29 -29.93
N ARG A 533 13.42 13.43 -29.37
CA ARG A 533 12.30 12.79 -30.08
C ARG A 533 10.95 13.26 -29.51
N TYR A 534 10.61 12.84 -28.30
CA TYR A 534 9.33 13.14 -27.64
C TYR A 534 9.37 12.69 -26.17
N PRO A 535 8.36 13.05 -25.35
CA PRO A 535 8.17 12.48 -24.02
C PRO A 535 7.77 11.00 -24.14
N VAL A 536 8.53 10.11 -23.49
CA VAL A 536 8.26 8.66 -23.50
C VAL A 536 7.36 8.22 -22.34
N LEU A 537 7.36 8.96 -21.23
CA LEU A 537 6.47 8.72 -20.09
C LEU A 537 5.90 10.06 -19.61
N VAL A 538 4.57 10.15 -19.52
CA VAL A 538 3.83 11.36 -19.10
C VAL A 538 2.64 10.96 -18.24
N LYS A 539 2.14 11.91 -17.45
CA LYS A 539 0.96 11.72 -16.59
C LYS A 539 -0.27 11.16 -17.32
N ASN A 540 -1.07 10.36 -16.62
CA ASN A 540 -2.41 9.96 -17.01
C ASN A 540 -3.42 10.39 -15.93
N LYS A 541 -4.15 11.48 -16.20
CA LYS A 541 -5.11 12.06 -15.25
C LYS A 541 -6.33 11.17 -14.99
N GLU A 542 -6.75 10.36 -15.96
CA GLU A 542 -7.91 9.49 -15.82
C GLU A 542 -7.65 8.33 -14.84
N LYS A 543 -6.37 7.99 -14.67
CA LYS A 543 -5.89 6.93 -13.78
C LYS A 543 -5.18 7.46 -12.52
N ASP A 544 -5.28 8.76 -12.23
CA ASP A 544 -4.60 9.41 -11.11
C ASP A 544 -3.07 9.23 -11.12
N MET A 545 -2.46 9.01 -12.29
CA MET A 545 -1.02 8.82 -12.45
C MET A 545 -0.35 10.16 -12.77
N LEU A 546 0.05 10.88 -11.74
CA LEU A 546 0.64 12.22 -11.84
C LEU A 546 2.10 12.22 -11.39
N GLY A 547 2.93 13.10 -11.97
CA GLY A 547 4.34 13.23 -11.62
C GLY A 547 5.15 11.97 -11.97
N THR A 548 4.92 11.41 -13.16
CA THR A 548 5.48 10.12 -13.59
C THR A 548 6.86 10.29 -14.24
N ALA A 549 7.92 10.24 -13.44
CA ALA A 549 9.29 10.32 -13.95
C ALA A 549 10.30 9.74 -12.94
N HIS A 550 11.58 10.13 -13.10
CA HIS A 550 12.76 9.53 -12.48
C HIS A 550 12.74 8.02 -12.63
N HIS A 551 13.39 7.56 -13.70
CA HIS A 551 13.22 6.20 -14.16
C HIS A 551 14.55 5.47 -14.33
N SER A 552 14.47 4.15 -14.29
CA SER A 552 15.49 3.23 -14.78
C SER A 552 14.87 2.33 -15.86
N ILE A 553 15.72 1.79 -16.73
CA ILE A 553 15.29 0.89 -17.82
C ILE A 553 16.06 -0.41 -17.70
N LEU A 554 15.33 -1.50 -17.44
CA LEU A 554 15.87 -2.85 -17.48
C LEU A 554 15.64 -3.44 -18.88
N GLN A 555 16.73 -3.83 -19.55
CA GLN A 555 16.65 -4.81 -20.62
C GLN A 555 16.73 -6.21 -20.01
N GLU A 556 15.77 -7.06 -20.32
CA GLU A 556 15.82 -8.46 -19.89
C GLU A 556 17.02 -9.17 -20.52
N PRO A 557 17.97 -9.69 -19.70
CA PRO A 557 19.21 -10.25 -20.20
C PRO A 557 19.00 -11.28 -21.31
N GLY A 558 19.68 -11.08 -22.44
CA GLY A 558 19.59 -11.97 -23.60
C GLY A 558 18.31 -11.88 -24.42
N THR A 559 17.46 -10.86 -24.19
CA THR A 559 16.21 -10.66 -24.93
C THR A 559 16.03 -9.20 -25.40
N ASP A 560 15.05 -8.96 -26.27
CA ASP A 560 14.64 -7.61 -26.71
C ASP A 560 13.39 -7.11 -25.93
N LYS A 561 13.25 -7.53 -24.66
CA LYS A 561 12.18 -7.09 -23.76
C LYS A 561 12.72 -6.05 -22.78
N TYR A 562 11.94 -4.99 -22.55
CA TYR A 562 12.34 -3.88 -21.70
C TYR A 562 11.23 -3.55 -20.69
N TRP A 563 11.67 -3.08 -19.53
CA TRP A 563 10.83 -2.58 -18.46
C TRP A 563 11.32 -1.20 -18.06
N ILE A 564 10.38 -0.30 -17.75
CA ILE A 564 10.68 0.99 -17.15
C ILE A 564 10.18 0.98 -15.72
N ALA A 565 11.08 1.16 -14.76
CA ALA A 565 10.71 1.45 -13.37
C ALA A 565 10.77 2.97 -13.18
N TYR A 566 9.79 3.55 -12.50
CA TYR A 566 9.68 4.98 -12.28
C TYR A 566 8.87 5.26 -11.01
N HIS A 567 8.73 6.51 -10.59
CA HIS A 567 7.82 6.86 -9.50
C HIS A 567 6.66 7.75 -9.97
N ARG A 568 5.61 7.80 -9.16
CA ARG A 568 4.50 8.76 -9.29
C ARG A 568 4.10 9.27 -7.90
N PHE A 569 3.19 10.24 -7.83
CA PHE A 569 2.60 10.64 -6.54
C PHE A 569 1.83 9.51 -5.87
N VAL A 570 1.93 9.43 -4.54
CA VAL A 570 1.13 8.51 -3.72
C VAL A 570 -0.36 8.70 -4.02
N THR A 571 -1.04 7.59 -4.22
CA THR A 571 -2.49 7.55 -4.36
C THR A 571 -3.16 7.09 -3.05
N PRO A 572 -4.46 7.38 -2.82
CA PRO A 572 -5.23 8.38 -3.55
C PRO A 572 -4.63 9.78 -3.37
N LEU A 573 -4.67 10.59 -4.43
CA LEU A 573 -4.00 11.91 -4.50
C LEU A 573 -4.44 12.91 -3.44
N THR A 574 -5.54 12.65 -2.74
CA THR A 574 -6.06 13.47 -1.63
C THR A 574 -5.32 13.24 -0.32
N ARG A 575 -4.56 12.14 -0.18
CA ARG A 575 -3.77 11.86 1.02
C ARG A 575 -2.77 12.98 1.31
N PHE A 576 -2.16 13.51 0.26
CA PHE A 576 -1.22 14.63 0.34
C PHE A 576 -1.63 15.73 -0.63
N THR A 577 -2.15 16.84 -0.10
CA THR A 577 -2.55 18.00 -0.91
C THR A 577 -1.40 18.98 -1.17
N GLN A 578 -0.34 18.88 -0.38
CA GLN A 578 0.92 19.63 -0.51
C GLN A 578 2.08 18.65 -0.34
N GLY A 579 3.28 19.04 -0.79
CA GLY A 579 4.47 18.21 -0.57
C GLY A 579 4.53 16.91 -1.37
N LYS A 580 3.70 16.75 -2.41
CA LYS A 580 3.61 15.51 -3.19
C LYS A 580 4.95 15.01 -3.74
N GLY A 581 5.90 15.93 -3.99
CA GLY A 581 7.24 15.59 -4.47
C GLY A 581 8.08 14.76 -3.51
N TYR A 582 7.75 14.70 -2.21
CA TYR A 582 8.38 13.78 -1.24
C TYR A 582 7.40 12.74 -0.68
N HIS A 583 6.31 12.49 -1.41
CA HIS A 583 5.30 11.46 -1.14
C HIS A 583 4.99 10.71 -2.43
N ARG A 584 5.90 9.83 -2.84
CA ARG A 584 5.86 9.09 -4.10
C ARG A 584 5.81 7.57 -3.88
N GLU A 585 5.39 6.85 -4.92
CA GLU A 585 5.31 5.39 -4.94
C GLU A 585 5.92 4.84 -6.25
N VAL A 586 6.61 3.70 -6.15
CA VAL A 586 7.32 3.08 -7.29
C VAL A 586 6.37 2.27 -8.16
N CYS A 587 6.50 2.46 -9.47
CA CYS A 587 5.78 1.75 -10.52
C CYS A 587 6.72 1.04 -11.50
N ILE A 588 6.22 -0.02 -12.15
CA ILE A 588 6.91 -0.70 -13.26
C ILE A 588 5.91 -0.94 -14.40
N ASP A 589 6.30 -0.57 -15.62
CA ASP A 589 5.53 -0.82 -16.83
C ASP A 589 6.40 -1.41 -17.96
N PRO A 590 5.81 -2.14 -18.93
CA PRO A 590 6.51 -2.55 -20.13
C PRO A 590 6.96 -1.35 -20.98
N LEU A 591 8.19 -1.41 -21.48
CA LEU A 591 8.71 -0.49 -22.48
C LEU A 591 8.89 -1.21 -23.82
N THR A 592 8.38 -0.65 -24.90
CA THR A 592 8.43 -1.27 -26.23
C THR A 592 9.12 -0.37 -27.24
N PHE A 593 9.65 -0.99 -28.31
CA PHE A 593 10.24 -0.27 -29.44
C PHE A 593 9.40 -0.50 -30.70
N GLY A 594 9.24 0.54 -31.52
CA GLY A 594 8.59 0.46 -32.81
C GLY A 594 9.46 -0.22 -33.88
N GLU A 595 8.86 -0.48 -35.04
CA GLU A 595 9.58 -1.00 -36.22
C GLU A 595 10.64 -0.01 -36.73
N ASP A 596 10.50 1.28 -36.44
CA ASP A 596 11.47 2.34 -36.71
C ASP A 596 12.68 2.31 -35.76
N GLY A 597 12.68 1.41 -34.78
CA GLY A 597 13.72 1.28 -33.78
C GLY A 597 13.65 2.31 -32.65
N LEU A 598 12.60 3.13 -32.57
CA LEU A 598 12.42 4.13 -31.51
C LEU A 598 11.59 3.59 -30.35
N MET A 599 11.83 4.09 -29.13
CA MET A 599 10.99 3.77 -27.97
C MET A 599 9.56 4.27 -28.20
N GLN A 600 8.57 3.44 -27.92
CA GLN A 600 7.17 3.87 -27.90
C GLN A 600 6.84 4.52 -26.56
N GLN A 601 5.89 5.44 -26.57
CA GLN A 601 5.37 6.02 -25.34
C GLN A 601 4.77 4.93 -24.45
N VAL A 602 5.10 4.96 -23.16
CA VAL A 602 4.62 4.03 -22.14
C VAL A 602 3.11 4.16 -22.01
N LYS A 603 2.41 3.02 -21.92
CA LYS A 603 0.95 2.96 -21.84
C LYS A 603 0.52 2.83 -20.38
N LEU A 604 0.20 3.99 -19.79
CA LEU A 604 -0.33 4.08 -18.43
C LEU A 604 -1.80 3.74 -18.34
#